data_AF-A0AAX2ISW0-F1
#
_entry.id   AF-A0AAX2ISW0-F1
#
_cell.length_a   1.000
_cell.length_b   1.000
_cell.length_c   1.000
_cell.angle_alpha   90.00
_cell.angle_beta   90.00
_cell.angle_gamma   90.00
#
_symmetry.space_group_name_H-M   'P 1'
#
loop_
_entity.id
_entity.type
_entity.pdbx_description
1 polymer ?
#
loop_
_entity_poly.entity_id
_entity_poly.type
_entity_poly.pdbx_seq_one_letter_code
_entity_poly.pdbx_strand_id
1 'polypeptide(L)'
;MKRNRRTSPHKIWFGILSGFIISTVQASSPVWTFEPLTATSVAVPANSTATVEYRVTNQSTNPHTLVMQPIKSIVQITTGLGVCGNPFVLRGKSSCILSLRINGSQLSSPIVDGPIVCQQGSANQCYRPSAANILHIVQAPPITDAVITVIGSPLILTVNGPTGQLTINNTTTEVAATNITSNFTGTALDGNVTETGNTCVNVPPGGSCTLTYTPGNTIVPQTNFTIQGTNTNVLTAAIAIQSGSTLTAVNPNSGTASGGTGVVLTGTGLTGATAVTFGGIPATSVNAVNPTTVTAVTPAHAVGPVDVVIDTPAGGATLTDGYNYVATAVGQPTSGGVIACLEGGLNNLIAATADNHTGIGIIWGGFGTATNAQSNTDGDANTATIVACLTGPGGAPGCPQNIAANTYAAGICSTYEVDSQGNTPCQPGNTCYSDWFLPAGNNSTSSGQLNCLHTNRVAIGNFGAGAYWSSTEVNADPTGRAWIQVISNGISGFDLKVVNNAVRCVRSFTP
;
A
#
# COMPACT_ATOMS: atom_id res chain seq x y z
N MET A 1 -53.25 75.83 -8.71
CA MET A 1 -53.65 76.51 -7.46
C MET A 1 -55.16 76.72 -7.45
N LYS A 2 -55.82 76.31 -6.37
CA LYS A 2 -57.16 76.71 -5.92
C LYS A 2 -58.37 76.42 -6.84
N ARG A 3 -59.21 75.49 -6.40
CA ARG A 3 -60.63 75.82 -6.15
C ARG A 3 -61.15 74.97 -5.00
N ASN A 4 -61.54 75.68 -3.94
CA ASN A 4 -62.05 75.18 -2.69
C ASN A 4 -63.22 76.10 -2.30
N ARG A 5 -64.18 75.56 -1.53
CA ARG A 5 -65.41 76.19 -0.96
C ARG A 5 -66.61 76.29 -1.91
N ARG A 6 -67.86 76.11 -1.49
CA ARG A 6 -68.54 75.69 -0.23
C ARG A 6 -70.03 75.70 -0.60
N THR A 7 -70.83 74.76 -0.08
CA THR A 7 -72.17 75.07 0.46
C THR A 7 -72.58 74.00 1.51
N SER A 8 -72.58 74.47 2.77
CA SER A 8 -73.33 74.08 3.98
C SER A 8 -74.81 73.61 3.79
N PRO A 9 -75.57 73.23 4.85
CA PRO A 9 -75.21 72.63 6.16
C PRO A 9 -76.26 71.62 6.76
N HIS A 10 -75.94 71.11 7.97
CA HIS A 10 -76.85 70.67 9.07
C HIS A 10 -77.59 69.32 8.90
N LYS A 11 -77.65 68.37 9.86
CA LYS A 11 -77.58 68.37 11.34
C LYS A 11 -77.21 66.96 11.85
N ILE A 12 -76.77 66.93 13.10
CA ILE A 12 -76.15 65.86 13.90
C ILE A 12 -77.20 64.90 14.54
N TRP A 13 -76.98 63.57 14.56
CA TRP A 13 -77.10 62.73 15.77
C TRP A 13 -76.60 61.25 15.64
N PHE A 14 -75.76 60.87 16.61
CA PHE A 14 -75.33 59.58 17.21
C PHE A 14 -75.63 58.17 16.63
N GLY A 15 -74.55 57.35 16.56
CA GLY A 15 -74.42 55.91 16.91
C GLY A 15 -75.09 54.88 15.99
N ILE A 16 -74.42 53.87 15.42
CA ILE A 16 -73.82 52.69 16.09
C ILE A 16 -72.76 52.05 15.17
N LEU A 17 -71.63 51.68 15.77
CA LEU A 17 -70.48 50.96 15.19
C LEU A 17 -70.87 49.47 15.01
N SER A 18 -70.93 48.96 13.78
CA SER A 18 -71.10 47.52 13.51
C SER A 18 -69.82 46.98 12.88
N GLY A 19 -69.03 46.29 13.69
CA GLY A 19 -67.81 45.60 13.28
C GLY A 19 -68.16 44.34 12.48
N PHE A 20 -67.73 44.28 11.22
CA PHE A 20 -67.69 43.05 10.45
C PHE A 20 -66.57 42.15 11.02
N ILE A 21 -66.96 41.18 11.84
CA ILE A 21 -66.10 40.06 12.24
C ILE A 21 -65.96 39.16 11.02
N ILE A 22 -64.78 39.19 10.38
CA ILE A 22 -64.37 38.14 9.45
C ILE A 22 -64.12 36.91 10.31
N SER A 23 -65.11 36.01 10.37
CA SER A 23 -64.93 34.69 10.97
C SER A 23 -63.88 33.93 10.15
N THR A 24 -62.74 33.66 10.76
CA THR A 24 -61.81 32.66 10.27
C THR A 24 -62.54 31.32 10.28
N VAL A 25 -62.89 30.81 9.09
CA VAL A 25 -63.33 29.43 8.94
C VAL A 25 -62.14 28.55 9.31
N GLN A 26 -62.10 27.99 10.52
CA GLN A 26 -61.22 26.88 10.83
C GLN A 26 -61.72 25.67 10.04
N ALA A 27 -61.05 25.39 8.92
CA ALA A 27 -61.14 24.06 8.31
C ALA A 27 -60.74 23.03 9.37
N SER A 28 -61.55 21.98 9.54
CA SER A 28 -61.17 20.86 10.41
C SER A 28 -59.82 20.31 9.94
N SER A 29 -58.91 20.07 10.88
CA SER A 29 -57.61 19.48 10.55
C SER A 29 -57.82 18.18 9.78
N PRO A 30 -57.20 18.01 8.60
CA PRO A 30 -57.47 16.87 7.74
C PRO A 30 -57.12 15.58 8.47
N VAL A 31 -58.00 14.57 8.38
CA VAL A 31 -57.83 13.26 9.02
C VAL A 31 -56.55 12.55 8.52
N TRP A 32 -56.09 12.91 7.33
CA TRP A 32 -54.89 12.37 6.68
C TRP A 32 -54.06 13.49 6.07
N THR A 33 -52.74 13.38 6.20
CA THR A 33 -51.79 14.27 5.51
C THR A 33 -50.90 13.48 4.57
N PHE A 34 -50.70 14.00 3.36
CA PHE A 34 -49.79 13.48 2.34
C PHE A 34 -48.71 14.53 2.10
N GLU A 35 -47.57 14.34 2.76
CA GLU A 35 -46.42 15.22 2.62
C GLU A 35 -45.47 14.62 1.58
N PRO A 36 -45.24 15.28 0.43
CA PRO A 36 -44.33 14.76 -0.58
C PRO A 36 -42.89 14.77 -0.03
N LEU A 37 -42.22 13.63 -0.12
CA LEU A 37 -40.80 13.48 0.22
C LEU A 37 -39.90 13.65 -1.00
N THR A 38 -40.46 13.46 -2.20
CA THR A 38 -39.81 13.69 -3.49
C THR A 38 -40.68 14.62 -4.35
N ALA A 39 -40.13 15.09 -5.47
CA ALA A 39 -40.92 15.85 -6.45
C ALA A 39 -42.13 15.03 -6.93
N THR A 40 -43.30 15.66 -6.97
CA THR A 40 -44.56 15.05 -7.45
C THR A 40 -44.84 15.38 -8.92
N SER A 41 -44.12 16.37 -9.46
CA SER A 41 -44.09 16.70 -10.89
C SER A 41 -42.83 16.11 -11.51
N VAL A 42 -42.98 15.03 -12.31
CA VAL A 42 -41.86 14.25 -12.83
C VAL A 42 -42.09 13.90 -14.30
N ALA A 43 -41.10 14.19 -15.14
CA ALA A 43 -41.05 13.69 -16.51
C ALA A 43 -40.21 12.42 -16.55
N VAL A 44 -40.80 11.28 -16.91
CA VAL A 44 -40.13 9.96 -16.88
C VAL A 44 -39.84 9.49 -18.30
N PRO A 45 -38.56 9.36 -18.70
CA PRO A 45 -38.17 8.81 -19.99
C PRO A 45 -38.80 7.45 -20.28
N ALA A 46 -39.16 7.20 -21.54
CA ALA A 46 -39.86 5.98 -21.95
C ALA A 46 -39.08 4.67 -21.64
N ASN A 47 -37.77 4.73 -21.44
CA ASN A 47 -36.90 3.58 -21.11
C ASN A 47 -36.35 3.62 -19.69
N SER A 48 -36.88 4.47 -18.80
CA SER A 48 -36.43 4.57 -17.41
C SER A 48 -37.55 4.42 -16.40
N THR A 49 -37.18 4.40 -15.12
CA THR A 49 -38.12 4.40 -13.99
C THR A 49 -37.84 5.57 -13.06
N ALA A 50 -38.89 6.09 -12.43
CA ALA A 50 -38.78 7.07 -11.36
C ALA A 50 -39.53 6.60 -10.11
N THR A 51 -39.18 7.14 -8.96
CA THR A 51 -39.89 6.89 -7.70
C THR A 51 -40.43 8.20 -7.16
N VAL A 52 -41.71 8.22 -6.80
CA VAL A 52 -42.34 9.32 -6.07
C VAL A 52 -42.77 8.83 -4.70
N GLU A 53 -42.44 9.58 -3.65
CA GLU A 53 -42.70 9.20 -2.27
C GLU A 53 -43.52 10.23 -1.51
N TYR A 54 -44.47 9.75 -0.72
CA TYR A 54 -45.26 10.55 0.21
C TYR A 54 -45.14 10.00 1.61
N ARG A 55 -44.96 10.86 2.61
CA ARG A 55 -45.26 10.52 3.99
C ARG A 55 -46.76 10.63 4.20
N VAL A 56 -47.40 9.49 4.46
CA VAL A 56 -48.82 9.40 4.76
C VAL A 56 -48.99 9.27 6.27
N THR A 57 -49.65 10.25 6.89
CA THR A 57 -49.83 10.29 8.36
C THR A 57 -51.31 10.25 8.73
N ASN A 58 -51.65 9.34 9.65
CA ASN A 58 -52.96 9.31 10.28
C ASN A 58 -53.04 10.40 11.36
N GLN A 59 -53.81 11.47 11.12
CA GLN A 59 -53.99 12.54 12.09
C GLN A 59 -55.07 12.23 13.13
N SER A 60 -55.81 11.12 12.98
CA SER A 60 -56.79 10.67 13.97
C SER A 60 -56.10 9.93 15.14
N THR A 61 -56.87 9.65 16.18
CA THR A 61 -56.43 8.79 17.30
C THR A 61 -56.74 7.32 17.06
N ASN A 62 -57.61 7.00 16.09
CA ASN A 62 -58.07 5.65 15.82
C ASN A 62 -57.18 4.98 14.76
N PRO A 63 -56.91 3.67 14.87
CA PRO A 63 -56.22 2.95 13.82
C PRO A 63 -57.10 2.82 12.57
N HIS A 64 -56.47 2.93 11.40
CA HIS A 64 -57.14 2.79 10.11
C HIS A 64 -56.34 1.85 9.20
N THR A 65 -57.06 1.09 8.38
CA THR A 65 -56.47 0.22 7.36
C THR A 65 -56.81 0.77 5.99
N LEU A 66 -55.79 1.13 5.23
CA LEU A 66 -55.90 1.79 3.93
C LEU A 66 -55.36 0.90 2.81
N VAL A 67 -55.95 1.06 1.63
CA VAL A 67 -55.53 0.45 0.38
C VAL A 67 -55.37 1.56 -0.65
N MET A 68 -54.25 1.57 -1.37
CA MET A 68 -54.08 2.50 -2.50
C MET A 68 -54.97 2.06 -3.66
N GLN A 69 -55.70 3.00 -4.25
CA GLN A 69 -56.36 2.74 -5.52
C GLN A 69 -55.29 2.50 -6.61
N PRO A 70 -55.40 1.42 -7.40
CA PRO A 70 -54.46 1.17 -8.48
C PRO A 70 -54.43 2.34 -9.48
N ILE A 71 -53.25 2.88 -9.73
CA ILE A 71 -53.02 3.85 -10.81
C ILE A 71 -52.32 3.10 -11.94
N LYS A 72 -52.91 3.11 -13.13
CA LYS A 72 -52.31 2.47 -14.30
C LYS A 72 -50.90 3.01 -14.53
N SER A 73 -49.92 2.13 -14.73
CA SER A 73 -48.49 2.46 -14.95
C SER A 73 -47.69 2.87 -13.71
N ILE A 74 -48.31 2.86 -12.52
CA ILE A 74 -47.64 3.05 -11.23
C ILE A 74 -47.75 1.77 -10.41
N VAL A 75 -46.62 1.31 -9.88
CA VAL A 75 -46.55 0.17 -8.96
C VAL A 75 -46.18 0.68 -7.58
N GLN A 76 -47.02 0.41 -6.57
CA GLN A 76 -46.66 0.69 -5.18
C GLN A 76 -45.55 -0.26 -4.73
N ILE A 77 -44.47 0.30 -4.19
CA ILE A 77 -43.44 -0.48 -3.48
C ILE A 77 -43.98 -0.73 -2.07
N THR A 78 -44.08 -2.00 -1.66
CA THR A 78 -44.73 -2.42 -0.39
C THR A 78 -43.77 -3.01 0.64
N THR A 79 -42.49 -3.14 0.28
CA THR A 79 -41.46 -3.75 1.12
C THR A 79 -40.33 -2.75 1.36
N GLY A 80 -39.91 -2.62 2.62
CA GLY A 80 -38.85 -1.70 3.02
C GLY A 80 -39.12 -1.12 4.40
N LEU A 81 -38.08 -0.67 5.10
CA LEU A 81 -38.23 -0.06 6.42
C LEU A 81 -39.05 1.23 6.30
N GLY A 82 -40.18 1.29 7.01
CA GLY A 82 -41.05 2.48 7.03
C GLY A 82 -41.93 2.65 5.78
N VAL A 83 -41.85 1.75 4.79
CA VAL A 83 -42.68 1.79 3.57
C VAL A 83 -44.10 1.28 3.87
N CYS A 84 -45.12 1.94 3.31
CA CYS A 84 -46.51 1.50 3.43
C CYS A 84 -46.72 0.16 2.69
N GLY A 85 -47.20 -0.86 3.39
CA GLY A 85 -47.69 -2.10 2.79
C GLY A 85 -48.95 -1.90 1.92
N ASN A 86 -49.50 -2.99 1.38
CA ASN A 86 -50.80 -2.95 0.70
C ASN A 86 -51.63 -4.21 1.05
N PRO A 87 -52.65 -4.12 1.91
CA PRO A 87 -53.09 -2.94 2.67
C PRO A 87 -52.04 -2.47 3.69
N PHE A 88 -52.14 -1.22 4.16
CA PHE A 88 -51.32 -0.70 5.25
C PHE A 88 -52.17 -0.23 6.43
N VAL A 89 -51.72 -0.57 7.65
CA VAL A 89 -52.40 -0.21 8.91
C VAL A 89 -51.61 0.91 9.58
N LEU A 90 -52.25 2.04 9.82
CA LEU A 90 -51.66 3.17 10.54
C LEU A 90 -52.41 3.38 11.86
N ARG A 91 -51.69 3.20 12.97
CA ARG A 91 -52.16 3.60 14.31
C ARG A 91 -52.36 5.12 14.35
N GLY A 92 -53.13 5.60 15.32
CA GLY A 92 -53.31 7.04 15.53
C GLY A 92 -51.97 7.76 15.61
N LYS A 93 -51.86 8.91 14.94
CA LYS A 93 -50.65 9.74 14.86
C LYS A 93 -49.41 9.07 14.24
N SER A 94 -49.53 7.88 13.66
CA SER A 94 -48.42 7.17 13.01
C SER A 94 -48.35 7.47 11.51
N SER A 95 -47.19 7.24 10.91
CA SER A 95 -46.95 7.46 9.47
C SER A 95 -46.21 6.30 8.81
N CYS A 96 -46.33 6.21 7.49
CA CYS A 96 -45.50 5.37 6.62
C CYS A 96 -45.17 6.12 5.32
N ILE A 97 -44.21 5.61 4.56
CA ILE A 97 -43.78 6.15 3.27
C ILE A 97 -44.52 5.39 2.16
N LEU A 98 -45.45 6.05 1.50
CA LEU A 98 -46.09 5.54 0.30
C LEU A 98 -45.14 5.78 -0.87
N SER A 99 -44.44 4.72 -1.29
CA SER A 99 -43.43 4.77 -2.35
C SER A 99 -44.00 4.21 -3.64
N LEU A 100 -43.94 4.99 -4.71
CA LEU A 100 -44.59 4.75 -5.98
C LEU A 100 -43.54 4.66 -7.10
N ARG A 101 -43.38 3.47 -7.68
CA ARG A 101 -42.50 3.27 -8.84
C ARG A 101 -43.29 3.52 -10.13
N ILE A 102 -42.81 4.47 -10.92
CA ILE A 102 -43.33 4.80 -12.24
C ILE A 102 -42.44 4.13 -13.28
N ASN A 103 -43.02 3.37 -14.21
CA ASN A 103 -42.31 2.83 -15.36
C ASN A 103 -42.65 3.65 -16.61
N GLY A 104 -41.66 4.37 -17.15
CA GLY A 104 -41.86 5.25 -18.29
C GLY A 104 -42.41 4.54 -19.53
N SER A 105 -42.04 3.28 -19.75
CA SER A 105 -42.52 2.48 -20.89
C SER A 105 -44.01 2.15 -20.83
N GLN A 106 -44.60 2.22 -19.63
CA GLN A 106 -46.00 1.89 -19.39
C GLN A 106 -46.90 3.13 -19.39
N LEU A 107 -46.32 4.35 -19.33
CA LEU A 107 -47.05 5.61 -19.38
C LEU A 107 -47.71 5.79 -20.76
N SER A 108 -49.03 5.62 -20.82
CA SER A 108 -49.83 5.80 -22.04
C SER A 108 -50.55 7.16 -22.11
N SER A 109 -50.66 7.85 -20.98
CA SER A 109 -51.23 9.20 -20.86
C SER A 109 -50.65 9.89 -19.61
N PRO A 110 -50.64 11.24 -19.55
CA PRO A 110 -50.25 11.97 -18.34
C PRO A 110 -51.07 11.56 -17.12
N ILE A 111 -50.42 11.48 -15.96
CA ILE A 111 -51.06 11.28 -14.67
C ILE A 111 -51.08 12.64 -13.99
N VAL A 112 -52.27 13.17 -13.72
CA VAL A 112 -52.47 14.54 -13.19
C VAL A 112 -53.32 14.56 -11.91
N ASP A 113 -53.44 13.41 -11.24
CA ASP A 113 -54.18 13.25 -9.97
C ASP A 113 -53.59 12.10 -9.14
N GLY A 114 -54.01 12.00 -7.88
CA GLY A 114 -53.58 10.96 -6.93
C GLY A 114 -52.24 11.26 -6.25
N PRO A 115 -51.69 10.30 -5.47
CA PRO A 115 -52.26 8.99 -5.16
C PRO A 115 -53.54 9.07 -4.32
N ILE A 116 -54.47 8.14 -4.54
CA ILE A 116 -55.71 8.02 -3.74
C ILE A 116 -55.62 6.76 -2.88
N VAL A 117 -55.88 6.89 -1.58
CA VAL A 117 -55.93 5.76 -0.63
C VAL A 117 -57.30 5.73 0.03
N CYS A 118 -57.89 4.54 0.14
CA CYS A 118 -59.24 4.36 0.66
C CYS A 118 -59.26 3.43 1.86
N GLN A 119 -60.20 3.64 2.77
CA GLN A 119 -60.45 2.73 3.89
C GLN A 119 -60.85 1.35 3.36
N GLN A 120 -60.18 0.31 3.85
CA GLN A 120 -60.46 -1.07 3.47
C GLN A 120 -61.92 -1.42 3.80
N GLY A 121 -62.68 -1.88 2.79
CA GLY A 121 -64.10 -2.21 2.91
C GLY A 121 -65.08 -1.05 2.65
N SER A 122 -64.60 0.19 2.45
CA SER A 122 -65.43 1.37 2.21
C SER A 122 -64.95 2.19 1.00
N ALA A 123 -65.52 1.94 -0.18
CA ALA A 123 -65.16 2.64 -1.42
C ALA A 123 -65.45 4.16 -1.41
N ASN A 124 -66.27 4.63 -0.46
CA ASN A 124 -66.67 6.04 -0.35
C ASN A 124 -65.78 6.85 0.64
N GLN A 125 -64.81 6.21 1.30
CA GLN A 125 -63.91 6.85 2.27
C GLN A 125 -62.49 6.88 1.74
N CYS A 126 -62.24 7.78 0.78
CA CYS A 126 -60.96 7.93 0.10
C CYS A 126 -60.33 9.29 0.37
N TYR A 127 -59.00 9.31 0.40
CA TYR A 127 -58.18 10.46 0.73
C TYR A 127 -57.09 10.62 -0.33
N ARG A 128 -56.75 11.87 -0.63
CA ARG A 128 -55.73 12.25 -1.62
C ARG A 128 -54.93 13.47 -1.14
N PRO A 129 -53.75 13.74 -1.71
CA PRO A 129 -52.99 14.96 -1.43
C PRO A 129 -53.77 16.24 -1.75
N SER A 130 -53.25 17.37 -1.28
CA SER A 130 -53.72 18.70 -1.70
C SER A 130 -53.46 18.90 -3.20
N ALA A 131 -54.17 19.85 -3.83
CA ALA A 131 -54.00 20.15 -5.26
C ALA A 131 -52.56 20.52 -5.66
N ALA A 132 -51.75 21.03 -4.74
CA ALA A 132 -50.34 21.34 -4.98
C ALA A 132 -49.42 20.10 -4.95
N ASN A 133 -49.87 19.02 -4.29
CA ASN A 133 -49.07 17.83 -4.02
C ASN A 133 -49.59 16.60 -4.78
N ILE A 134 -50.56 16.74 -5.68
CA ILE A 134 -50.97 15.63 -6.55
C ILE A 134 -49.85 15.26 -7.51
N LEU A 135 -49.94 14.05 -8.05
CA LEU A 135 -49.02 13.57 -9.09
C LEU A 135 -49.24 14.35 -10.39
N HIS A 136 -48.14 14.84 -10.96
CA HIS A 136 -48.06 15.42 -12.30
C HIS A 136 -46.96 14.70 -13.09
N ILE A 137 -47.29 13.52 -13.62
CA ILE A 137 -46.34 12.63 -14.30
C ILE A 137 -46.59 12.67 -15.80
N VAL A 138 -45.54 12.98 -16.56
CA VAL A 138 -45.55 12.97 -18.02
C VAL A 138 -44.47 12.03 -18.54
N GLN A 139 -44.68 11.43 -19.71
CA GLN A 139 -43.65 10.66 -20.38
C GLN A 139 -42.67 11.62 -21.08
N ALA A 140 -41.37 11.43 -20.86
CA ALA A 140 -40.31 12.13 -21.58
C ALA A 140 -39.77 11.25 -22.72
N PRO A 141 -39.08 11.85 -23.72
CA PRO A 141 -38.34 11.08 -24.73
C PRO A 141 -37.38 10.06 -24.08
N PRO A 142 -37.12 8.91 -24.73
CA PRO A 142 -36.17 7.94 -24.23
C PRO A 142 -34.76 8.53 -24.14
N ILE A 143 -34.00 8.11 -23.12
CA ILE A 143 -32.58 8.41 -23.04
C ILE A 143 -31.87 7.61 -24.14
N THR A 144 -31.14 8.28 -25.01
CA THR A 144 -30.37 7.67 -26.11
C THR A 144 -28.86 7.72 -25.87
N ASP A 145 -28.42 8.71 -25.10
CA ASP A 145 -27.00 8.99 -24.90
C ASP A 145 -26.52 8.41 -23.57
N ALA A 146 -25.38 7.72 -23.62
CA ALA A 146 -24.70 7.17 -22.46
C ALA A 146 -23.63 8.16 -21.95
N VAL A 147 -23.41 8.16 -20.63
CA VAL A 147 -22.39 8.96 -19.96
C VAL A 147 -21.25 8.06 -19.53
N ILE A 148 -20.05 8.34 -20.06
CA ILE A 148 -18.84 7.58 -19.79
C ILE A 148 -17.84 8.36 -18.93
N THR A 149 -17.06 7.62 -18.15
CA THR A 149 -15.95 8.13 -17.31
C THR A 149 -14.70 7.27 -17.50
N VAL A 150 -13.51 7.80 -17.18
CA VAL A 150 -12.21 7.11 -17.34
C VAL A 150 -11.50 6.96 -16.01
N ILE A 151 -10.86 5.80 -15.82
CA ILE A 151 -9.93 5.51 -14.73
C ILE A 151 -8.56 5.20 -15.34
N GLY A 152 -7.49 5.64 -14.67
CA GLY A 152 -6.09 5.44 -15.11
C GLY A 152 -5.50 6.59 -15.93
N SER A 153 -6.18 7.73 -16.01
CA SER A 153 -5.69 8.95 -16.68
C SER A 153 -5.11 9.94 -15.66
N PRO A 154 -3.90 10.52 -15.87
CA PRO A 154 -3.02 10.31 -17.02
C PRO A 154 -2.34 8.94 -17.00
N LEU A 155 -2.26 8.31 -18.17
CA LEU A 155 -1.51 7.06 -18.36
C LEU A 155 -0.06 7.39 -18.74
N ILE A 156 0.90 6.88 -17.99
CA ILE A 156 2.33 7.03 -18.28
C ILE A 156 2.84 5.77 -18.97
N LEU A 157 3.38 5.94 -20.16
CA LEU A 157 4.04 4.89 -20.94
C LEU A 157 5.53 5.19 -21.04
N THR A 158 6.31 4.18 -21.43
CA THR A 158 7.75 4.29 -21.61
C THR A 158 8.12 4.05 -23.07
N VAL A 159 9.17 4.70 -23.56
CA VAL A 159 9.62 4.56 -24.94
C VAL A 159 9.90 3.08 -25.27
N ASN A 160 9.27 2.52 -26.31
CA ASN A 160 9.33 1.09 -26.65
C ASN A 160 8.97 0.14 -25.50
N GLY A 161 8.25 0.63 -24.51
CA GLY A 161 7.87 -0.10 -23.31
C GLY A 161 6.69 -1.05 -23.50
N PRO A 162 6.23 -1.67 -22.40
CA PRO A 162 5.03 -2.48 -22.41
C PRO A 162 3.77 -1.64 -22.70
N THR A 163 2.69 -2.32 -23.06
CA THR A 163 1.38 -1.68 -23.27
C THR A 163 0.77 -1.20 -21.96
N GLY A 164 0.06 -0.06 -21.99
CA GLY A 164 -0.74 0.44 -20.86
C GLY A 164 -2.24 0.42 -21.16
N GLN A 165 -3.07 0.54 -20.13
CA GLN A 165 -4.53 0.47 -20.28
C GLN A 165 -5.26 1.62 -19.58
N LEU A 166 -6.38 2.04 -20.17
CA LEU A 166 -7.40 2.87 -19.53
C LEU A 166 -8.69 2.06 -19.37
N THR A 167 -9.38 2.26 -18.25
CA THR A 167 -10.68 1.65 -18.00
C THR A 167 -11.77 2.69 -18.21
N ILE A 168 -12.77 2.37 -19.04
CA ILE A 168 -13.91 3.23 -19.33
C ILE A 168 -15.16 2.63 -18.68
N ASN A 169 -15.88 3.44 -17.91
CA ASN A 169 -17.12 3.03 -17.24
C ASN A 169 -18.32 3.73 -17.86
N ASN A 170 -19.35 2.97 -18.22
CA ASN A 170 -20.67 3.50 -18.56
C ASN A 170 -21.45 3.74 -17.26
N THR A 171 -21.62 5.00 -16.89
CA THR A 171 -22.35 5.41 -15.67
C THR A 171 -23.85 5.53 -15.87
N THR A 172 -24.33 5.46 -17.11
CA THR A 172 -25.76 5.48 -17.42
C THR A 172 -26.39 4.12 -17.10
N THR A 173 -27.61 4.13 -16.57
CA THR A 173 -28.35 2.92 -16.14
C THR A 173 -29.36 2.43 -17.18
N GLU A 174 -29.65 3.23 -18.20
CA GLU A 174 -30.71 2.98 -19.17
C GLU A 174 -30.21 2.47 -20.52
N VAL A 175 -29.05 2.93 -20.98
CA VAL A 175 -28.52 2.63 -22.31
C VAL A 175 -27.07 2.16 -22.29
N ALA A 176 -26.74 1.27 -23.22
CA ALA A 176 -25.37 0.85 -23.46
C ALA A 176 -24.58 1.96 -24.18
N ALA A 177 -23.30 2.09 -23.84
CA ALA A 177 -22.37 2.94 -24.57
C ALA A 177 -21.74 2.12 -25.71
N THR A 178 -21.74 2.66 -26.92
CA THR A 178 -21.38 1.88 -28.12
C THR A 178 -20.20 2.49 -28.89
N ASN A 179 -19.38 1.61 -29.47
CA ASN A 179 -18.25 1.93 -30.36
C ASN A 179 -17.31 3.01 -29.81
N ILE A 180 -16.93 2.88 -28.53
CA ILE A 180 -16.03 3.85 -27.90
C ILE A 180 -14.63 3.69 -28.50
N THR A 181 -14.05 4.80 -28.97
CA THR A 181 -12.71 4.84 -29.57
C THR A 181 -11.94 6.06 -29.10
N SER A 182 -10.61 5.96 -29.12
CA SER A 182 -9.72 7.09 -28.88
C SER A 182 -9.49 7.87 -30.16
N ASN A 183 -9.34 9.19 -30.05
CA ASN A 183 -8.95 10.06 -31.16
C ASN A 183 -7.67 10.84 -30.81
N PHE A 184 -6.58 10.46 -31.46
CA PHE A 184 -5.28 11.12 -31.32
C PHE A 184 -5.02 12.22 -32.37
N THR A 185 -5.90 12.36 -33.36
CA THR A 185 -5.69 13.24 -34.52
C THR A 185 -5.37 14.67 -34.07
N GLY A 186 -4.25 15.21 -34.56
CA GLY A 186 -3.84 16.59 -34.25
C GLY A 186 -3.25 16.79 -32.84
N THR A 187 -3.01 15.70 -32.09
CA THR A 187 -2.29 15.73 -30.82
C THR A 187 -0.85 15.26 -31.01
N ALA A 188 0.02 15.50 -30.02
CA ALA A 188 1.39 14.97 -30.03
C ALA A 188 1.46 13.42 -29.91
N LEU A 189 0.34 12.77 -29.59
CA LEU A 189 0.23 11.31 -29.52
C LEU A 189 0.03 10.67 -30.90
N ASP A 190 -0.37 11.45 -31.91
CA ASP A 190 -0.58 10.96 -33.28
C ASP A 190 0.71 10.39 -33.87
N GLY A 191 0.66 9.16 -34.37
CA GLY A 191 1.83 8.41 -34.82
C GLY A 191 2.79 7.92 -33.72
N ASN A 192 2.62 8.36 -32.47
CA ASN A 192 3.47 8.00 -31.33
C ASN A 192 2.81 7.03 -30.34
N VAL A 193 1.48 6.91 -30.35
CA VAL A 193 0.71 5.94 -29.57
C VAL A 193 -0.25 5.20 -30.50
N THR A 194 -0.31 3.88 -30.37
CA THR A 194 -1.27 3.05 -31.09
C THR A 194 -2.26 2.42 -30.11
N GLU A 195 -3.57 2.59 -30.34
CA GLU A 195 -4.60 1.80 -29.66
C GLU A 195 -4.56 0.38 -30.26
N THR A 196 -4.06 -0.57 -29.49
CA THR A 196 -3.77 -1.94 -29.93
C THR A 196 -4.80 -2.97 -29.46
N GLY A 197 -5.64 -2.59 -28.49
CA GLY A 197 -6.75 -3.43 -28.02
C GLY A 197 -7.90 -2.57 -27.54
N ASN A 198 -9.12 -2.94 -27.91
CA ASN A 198 -10.34 -2.22 -27.55
C ASN A 198 -11.47 -3.22 -27.28
N THR A 199 -11.96 -3.25 -26.04
CA THR A 199 -13.10 -4.09 -25.63
C THR A 199 -14.41 -3.31 -25.53
N CYS A 200 -14.40 -2.03 -25.91
CA CYS A 200 -15.46 -1.04 -25.71
C CYS A 200 -16.44 -0.91 -26.89
N VAL A 201 -16.67 -2.00 -27.64
CA VAL A 201 -17.64 -2.01 -28.75
C VAL A 201 -19.07 -1.85 -28.24
N ASN A 202 -19.41 -2.49 -27.12
CA ASN A 202 -20.72 -2.40 -26.49
C ASN A 202 -20.62 -2.57 -24.97
N VAL A 203 -20.71 -1.46 -24.24
CA VAL A 203 -20.58 -1.42 -22.78
C VAL A 203 -21.97 -1.34 -22.16
N PRO A 204 -22.44 -2.38 -21.45
CA PRO A 204 -23.79 -2.39 -20.89
C PRO A 204 -23.97 -1.27 -19.85
N PRO A 205 -25.22 -0.93 -19.50
CA PRO A 205 -25.49 0.04 -18.43
C PRO A 205 -24.81 -0.35 -17.11
N GLY A 206 -24.11 0.60 -16.48
CA GLY A 206 -23.31 0.36 -15.28
C GLY A 206 -22.05 -0.50 -15.50
N GLY A 207 -21.76 -0.92 -16.74
CA GLY A 207 -20.62 -1.77 -17.09
C GLY A 207 -19.32 -1.00 -17.31
N SER A 208 -18.24 -1.75 -17.53
CA SER A 208 -16.92 -1.20 -17.86
C SER A 208 -16.24 -1.97 -18.99
N CYS A 209 -15.26 -1.34 -19.61
CA CYS A 209 -14.41 -1.91 -20.66
C CYS A 209 -13.00 -1.30 -20.60
N THR A 210 -12.09 -1.80 -21.43
CA THR A 210 -10.68 -1.39 -21.46
C THR A 210 -10.22 -0.99 -22.86
N LEU A 211 -9.37 0.04 -22.91
CA LEU A 211 -8.60 0.49 -24.06
C LEU A 211 -7.12 0.25 -23.77
N THR A 212 -6.40 -0.38 -24.69
CA THR A 212 -4.98 -0.77 -24.55
C THR A 212 -4.11 -0.01 -25.56
N TYR A 213 -3.04 0.59 -25.07
CA TYR A 213 -2.16 1.48 -25.83
C TYR A 213 -0.74 0.95 -25.86
N THR A 214 -0.13 0.93 -27.05
CA THR A 214 1.30 0.63 -27.24
C THR A 214 2.06 1.93 -27.52
N PRO A 215 3.13 2.24 -26.77
CA PRO A 215 3.95 3.42 -27.03
C PRO A 215 4.89 3.21 -28.22
N GLY A 216 5.17 4.29 -28.93
CA GLY A 216 6.22 4.36 -29.94
C GLY A 216 7.61 4.63 -29.34
N ASN A 217 8.52 5.10 -30.20
CA ASN A 217 9.93 5.32 -29.88
C ASN A 217 10.29 6.78 -29.55
N THR A 218 9.30 7.68 -29.46
CA THR A 218 9.51 9.11 -29.21
C THR A 218 8.92 9.50 -27.86
N ILE A 219 9.66 10.32 -27.10
CA ILE A 219 9.17 10.91 -25.85
C ILE A 219 8.07 11.93 -26.19
N VAL A 220 6.93 11.83 -25.50
CA VAL A 220 5.79 12.73 -25.68
C VAL A 220 5.42 13.28 -24.32
N PRO A 221 5.42 14.63 -24.12
CA PRO A 221 4.95 15.22 -22.86
C PRO A 221 3.47 14.86 -22.65
N GLN A 222 2.99 14.95 -21.40
CA GLN A 222 1.60 14.65 -21.11
C GLN A 222 0.66 15.44 -22.03
N THR A 223 -0.07 14.72 -22.86
CA THR A 223 -0.89 15.26 -23.94
C THR A 223 -2.31 14.77 -23.78
N ASN A 224 -3.26 15.70 -23.86
CA ASN A 224 -4.68 15.37 -23.78
C ASN A 224 -5.18 14.87 -25.14
N PHE A 225 -6.11 13.92 -25.11
CA PHE A 225 -6.83 13.41 -26.28
C PHE A 225 -8.29 13.13 -25.91
N THR A 226 -9.14 12.91 -26.90
CA THR A 226 -10.55 12.63 -26.68
C THR A 226 -10.88 11.16 -26.86
N ILE A 227 -11.82 10.68 -26.06
CA ILE A 227 -12.42 9.36 -26.13
C ILE A 227 -13.93 9.57 -26.31
N GLN A 228 -14.52 8.92 -27.31
CA GLN A 228 -15.94 9.05 -27.59
C GLN A 228 -16.49 7.78 -28.27
N GLY A 229 -17.73 7.43 -27.93
CA GLY A 229 -18.53 6.44 -28.64
C GLY A 229 -19.65 7.07 -29.46
N THR A 230 -20.35 6.27 -30.26
CA THR A 230 -21.39 6.74 -31.19
C THR A 230 -22.57 7.43 -30.52
N ASN A 231 -22.83 7.11 -29.25
CA ASN A 231 -23.91 7.69 -28.45
C ASN A 231 -23.42 8.16 -27.07
N THR A 232 -22.18 8.63 -26.94
CA THR A 232 -21.64 9.05 -25.63
C THR A 232 -21.27 10.53 -25.59
N ASN A 233 -21.12 11.06 -24.37
CA ASN A 233 -20.37 12.31 -24.19
C ASN A 233 -18.93 12.16 -24.69
N VAL A 234 -18.31 13.30 -25.02
CA VAL A 234 -16.87 13.39 -25.25
C VAL A 234 -16.16 13.38 -23.90
N LEU A 235 -15.15 12.52 -23.77
CA LEU A 235 -14.33 12.40 -22.58
C LEU A 235 -12.90 12.83 -22.91
N THR A 236 -12.26 13.60 -22.02
CA THR A 236 -10.84 13.97 -22.17
C THR A 236 -9.99 13.08 -21.27
N ALA A 237 -8.99 12.43 -21.85
CA ALA A 237 -7.97 11.65 -21.15
C ALA A 237 -6.57 12.16 -21.52
N ALA A 238 -5.55 11.70 -20.81
CA ALA A 238 -4.17 12.11 -21.05
C ALA A 238 -3.22 10.91 -21.08
N ILE A 239 -2.24 10.95 -21.99
CA ILE A 239 -1.10 10.02 -22.02
C ILE A 239 0.20 10.81 -22.06
N ALA A 240 1.24 10.31 -21.39
CA ALA A 240 2.62 10.75 -21.59
C ALA A 240 3.50 9.55 -21.97
N ILE A 241 4.50 9.76 -22.84
CA ILE A 241 5.56 8.77 -23.10
C ILE A 241 6.86 9.34 -22.54
N GLN A 242 7.45 8.66 -21.57
CA GLN A 242 8.67 9.08 -20.88
C GLN A 242 9.84 8.16 -21.25
N SER A 243 11.07 8.66 -21.08
CA SER A 243 12.26 7.82 -21.13
C SER A 243 12.16 6.71 -20.07
N GLY A 244 12.52 5.49 -20.45
CA GLY A 244 12.61 4.39 -19.51
C GLY A 244 13.71 4.59 -18.45
N SER A 245 13.81 3.67 -17.50
CA SER A 245 14.99 3.59 -16.64
C SER A 245 16.25 3.30 -17.47
N THR A 246 17.39 3.76 -16.98
CA THR A 246 18.69 3.26 -17.45
C THR A 246 19.48 2.72 -16.28
N LEU A 247 20.27 1.68 -16.52
CA LEU A 247 21.23 1.16 -15.58
C LEU A 247 22.61 1.24 -16.25
N THR A 248 23.53 1.98 -15.63
CA THR A 248 24.83 2.32 -16.25
C THR A 248 26.01 1.67 -15.55
N ALA A 249 25.91 1.38 -14.25
CA ALA A 249 26.99 0.74 -13.51
C ALA A 249 26.48 -0.04 -12.29
N VAL A 250 27.27 -1.03 -11.88
CA VAL A 250 27.16 -1.75 -10.61
C VAL A 250 28.53 -1.67 -9.94
N ASN A 251 28.58 -1.28 -8.66
CA ASN A 251 29.83 -1.16 -7.92
C ASN A 251 29.73 -1.77 -6.51
N PRO A 252 30.60 -2.73 -6.14
CA PRO A 252 31.56 -3.40 -7.02
C PRO A 252 30.84 -4.19 -8.14
N ASN A 253 31.50 -4.37 -9.28
CA ASN A 253 30.96 -5.13 -10.43
C ASN A 253 31.37 -6.61 -10.40
N SER A 254 31.92 -7.09 -9.28
CA SER A 254 32.26 -8.49 -9.09
C SER A 254 32.21 -8.88 -7.63
N GLY A 255 31.97 -10.16 -7.37
CA GLY A 255 32.00 -10.73 -6.03
C GLY A 255 31.82 -12.24 -6.07
N THR A 256 31.80 -12.85 -4.90
CA THR A 256 31.88 -14.31 -4.75
C THR A 256 30.63 -15.03 -5.22
N ALA A 257 30.78 -16.23 -5.78
CA ALA A 257 29.68 -17.12 -6.18
C ALA A 257 28.63 -17.38 -5.07
N SER A 258 29.06 -17.33 -3.80
CA SER A 258 28.19 -17.46 -2.62
C SER A 258 27.19 -16.31 -2.46
N GLY A 259 27.33 -15.21 -3.22
CA GLY A 259 26.53 -14.00 -3.06
C GLY A 259 26.90 -13.20 -1.82
N GLY A 260 25.97 -12.37 -1.34
CA GLY A 260 26.14 -11.55 -0.14
C GLY A 260 26.96 -10.28 -0.33
N THR A 261 27.41 -9.97 -1.55
CA THR A 261 28.09 -8.72 -1.86
C THR A 261 27.06 -7.59 -1.94
N GLY A 262 27.23 -6.56 -1.11
CA GLY A 262 26.48 -5.32 -1.25
C GLY A 262 26.99 -4.51 -2.43
N VAL A 263 26.08 -4.10 -3.31
CA VAL A 263 26.40 -3.34 -4.51
C VAL A 263 25.58 -2.06 -4.58
N VAL A 264 26.15 -1.06 -5.26
CA VAL A 264 25.51 0.19 -5.62
C VAL A 264 25.26 0.18 -7.13
N LEU A 265 24.00 0.21 -7.51
CA LEU A 265 23.53 0.36 -8.88
C LEU A 265 23.35 1.85 -9.19
N THR A 266 23.92 2.30 -10.30
CA THR A 266 23.83 3.70 -10.77
C THR A 266 23.12 3.76 -12.11
N GLY A 267 22.28 4.78 -12.31
CA GLY A 267 21.48 4.92 -13.52
C GLY A 267 20.59 6.15 -13.53
N THR A 268 19.48 6.11 -14.27
CA THR A 268 18.43 7.15 -14.27
C THR A 268 17.05 6.51 -14.18
N GLY A 269 16.07 7.24 -13.64
CA GLY A 269 14.70 6.74 -13.53
C GLY A 269 14.53 5.63 -12.49
N LEU A 270 15.45 5.52 -11.52
CA LEU A 270 15.48 4.43 -10.55
C LEU A 270 14.56 4.64 -9.33
N THR A 271 13.81 5.73 -9.29
CA THR A 271 12.86 6.02 -8.20
C THR A 271 11.82 4.91 -8.11
N GLY A 272 11.65 4.35 -6.91
CA GLY A 272 10.65 3.32 -6.65
C GLY A 272 10.97 1.97 -7.29
N ALA A 273 12.24 1.68 -7.60
CA ALA A 273 12.67 0.36 -8.07
C ALA A 273 12.12 -0.74 -7.15
N THR A 274 11.48 -1.75 -7.74
CA THR A 274 10.75 -2.80 -7.01
C THR A 274 11.49 -4.14 -7.00
N ALA A 275 12.36 -4.38 -7.97
CA ALA A 275 13.15 -5.60 -8.06
C ALA A 275 14.50 -5.33 -8.73
N VAL A 276 15.50 -6.11 -8.32
CA VAL A 276 16.79 -6.23 -8.99
C VAL A 276 17.09 -7.73 -9.10
N THR A 277 17.55 -8.17 -10.26
CA THR A 277 17.99 -9.55 -10.48
C THR A 277 19.40 -9.61 -11.05
N PHE A 278 20.12 -10.68 -10.72
CA PHE A 278 21.46 -11.00 -11.22
C PHE A 278 21.37 -12.35 -11.92
N GLY A 279 21.56 -12.39 -13.24
CA GLY A 279 21.38 -13.61 -14.03
C GLY A 279 19.95 -14.19 -13.92
N GLY A 280 18.96 -13.34 -13.66
CA GLY A 280 17.57 -13.73 -13.42
C GLY A 280 17.25 -14.20 -12.00
N ILE A 281 18.23 -14.31 -11.09
CA ILE A 281 17.99 -14.62 -9.68
C ILE A 281 17.74 -13.31 -8.91
N PRO A 282 16.65 -13.19 -8.13
CA PRO A 282 16.37 -11.98 -7.34
C PRO A 282 17.47 -11.65 -6.32
N ALA A 283 17.80 -10.38 -6.20
CA ALA A 283 18.63 -9.85 -5.13
C ALA A 283 17.99 -10.10 -3.75
N THR A 284 18.80 -10.36 -2.73
CA THR A 284 18.31 -10.66 -1.37
C THR A 284 17.88 -9.41 -0.61
N SER A 285 18.26 -8.24 -1.10
CA SER A 285 17.82 -6.92 -0.64
C SER A 285 17.90 -5.93 -1.78
N VAL A 286 16.95 -4.98 -1.82
CA VAL A 286 16.87 -3.88 -2.79
C VAL A 286 16.36 -2.64 -2.07
N ASN A 287 17.09 -1.54 -2.18
CA ASN A 287 16.70 -0.26 -1.59
C ASN A 287 16.93 0.88 -2.59
N ALA A 288 15.83 1.53 -3.00
CA ALA A 288 15.87 2.67 -3.89
C ALA A 288 16.24 3.94 -3.11
N VAL A 289 17.50 4.38 -3.22
CA VAL A 289 18.04 5.50 -2.45
C VAL A 289 17.55 6.83 -3.02
N ASN A 290 17.66 7.01 -4.34
CA ASN A 290 17.28 8.23 -5.04
C ASN A 290 17.07 7.92 -6.55
N PRO A 291 16.67 8.89 -7.40
CA PRO A 291 16.39 8.64 -8.83
C PRO A 291 17.55 8.09 -9.67
N THR A 292 18.77 8.12 -9.13
CA THR A 292 20.01 7.69 -9.82
C THR A 292 20.76 6.58 -9.09
N THR A 293 20.28 6.13 -7.93
CA THR A 293 21.02 5.19 -7.07
C THR A 293 20.10 4.19 -6.40
N VAL A 294 20.45 2.91 -6.50
CA VAL A 294 19.82 1.80 -5.79
C VAL A 294 20.91 0.96 -5.13
N THR A 295 20.71 0.53 -3.90
CA THR A 295 21.57 -0.50 -3.29
C THR A 295 20.90 -1.85 -3.39
N ALA A 296 21.68 -2.90 -3.59
CA ALA A 296 21.19 -4.27 -3.59
C ALA A 296 22.23 -5.23 -3.01
N VAL A 297 21.79 -6.44 -2.68
CA VAL A 297 22.69 -7.53 -2.26
C VAL A 297 22.58 -8.70 -3.22
N THR A 298 23.73 -9.11 -3.77
CA THR A 298 23.78 -10.15 -4.79
C THR A 298 23.34 -11.51 -4.22
N PRO A 299 22.50 -12.29 -4.93
CA PRO A 299 22.22 -13.66 -4.54
C PRO A 299 23.42 -14.57 -4.83
N ALA A 300 23.35 -15.83 -4.39
CA ALA A 300 24.28 -16.86 -4.84
C ALA A 300 24.02 -17.20 -6.31
N HIS A 301 25.09 -17.41 -7.08
CA HIS A 301 25.04 -17.74 -8.51
C HIS A 301 26.31 -18.49 -8.94
N ALA A 302 26.24 -19.24 -10.04
CA ALA A 302 27.42 -19.87 -10.64
C ALA A 302 28.45 -18.82 -11.11
N VAL A 303 29.73 -19.21 -11.14
CA VAL A 303 30.84 -18.36 -11.60
C VAL A 303 30.64 -17.93 -13.06
N GLY A 304 30.87 -16.66 -13.34
CA GLY A 304 30.77 -16.06 -14.67
C GLY A 304 30.08 -14.69 -14.67
N PRO A 305 30.13 -13.98 -15.82
CA PRO A 305 29.39 -12.73 -16.00
C PRO A 305 27.88 -13.01 -16.08
N VAL A 306 27.09 -12.07 -15.56
CA VAL A 306 25.64 -12.09 -15.62
C VAL A 306 25.07 -10.72 -15.91
N ASP A 307 23.91 -10.70 -16.55
CA ASP A 307 23.09 -9.50 -16.70
C ASP A 307 22.54 -9.05 -15.35
N VAL A 308 22.48 -7.73 -15.16
CA VAL A 308 21.81 -7.11 -14.02
C VAL A 308 20.56 -6.41 -14.53
N VAL A 309 19.40 -6.81 -14.04
CA VAL A 309 18.12 -6.24 -14.43
C VAL A 309 17.50 -5.53 -13.26
N ILE A 310 16.98 -4.33 -13.49
CA ILE A 310 16.25 -3.54 -12.51
C ILE A 310 14.85 -3.23 -13.04
N ASP A 311 13.83 -3.42 -12.22
CA ASP A 311 12.45 -3.07 -12.54
C ASP A 311 12.04 -1.82 -11.78
N THR A 312 11.43 -0.87 -12.49
CA THR A 312 10.93 0.38 -11.92
C THR A 312 9.57 0.74 -12.51
N PRO A 313 8.81 1.65 -11.86
CA PRO A 313 7.60 2.22 -12.44
C PRO A 313 7.82 2.96 -13.78
N ALA A 314 9.04 3.44 -14.03
CA ALA A 314 9.46 4.05 -15.29
C ALA A 314 9.92 3.01 -16.32
N GLY A 315 9.63 1.72 -16.14
CA GLY A 315 10.05 0.63 -17.02
C GLY A 315 11.44 0.09 -16.67
N GLY A 316 11.65 -1.21 -16.88
CA GLY A 316 12.89 -1.89 -16.49
C GLY A 316 14.12 -1.48 -17.32
N ALA A 317 15.31 -1.73 -16.77
CA ALA A 317 16.58 -1.57 -17.45
C ALA A 317 17.46 -2.81 -17.26
N THR A 318 18.30 -3.08 -18.25
CA THR A 318 19.25 -4.20 -18.22
C THR A 318 20.66 -3.68 -18.47
N LEU A 319 21.59 -4.05 -17.59
CA LEU A 319 23.01 -3.89 -17.80
C LEU A 319 23.59 -5.28 -18.12
N THR A 320 23.83 -5.51 -19.41
CA THR A 320 24.39 -6.77 -19.91
C THR A 320 25.78 -7.02 -19.35
N ASP A 321 26.05 -8.24 -18.90
CA ASP A 321 27.30 -8.63 -18.22
C ASP A 321 27.72 -7.66 -17.10
N GLY A 322 26.73 -7.03 -16.46
CA GLY A 322 26.92 -5.95 -15.49
C GLY A 322 27.59 -6.38 -14.18
N TYR A 323 27.61 -7.68 -13.89
CA TYR A 323 28.23 -8.23 -12.69
C TYR A 323 28.94 -9.57 -12.98
N ASN A 324 30.12 -9.78 -12.39
CA ASN A 324 30.90 -10.99 -12.55
C ASN A 324 31.01 -11.78 -11.24
N TYR A 325 30.42 -12.98 -11.21
CA TYR A 325 30.61 -13.92 -10.12
C TYR A 325 31.95 -14.62 -10.25
N VAL A 326 32.79 -14.51 -9.22
CA VAL A 326 34.09 -15.17 -9.14
C VAL A 326 34.06 -16.34 -8.17
N ALA A 327 34.99 -17.27 -8.35
CA ALA A 327 35.16 -18.37 -7.41
C ALA A 327 35.43 -17.85 -5.99
N THR A 328 34.74 -18.43 -5.01
CA THR A 328 34.91 -18.09 -3.60
C THR A 328 36.34 -18.40 -3.16
N ALA A 329 37.04 -17.38 -2.64
CA ALA A 329 38.44 -17.48 -2.25
C ALA A 329 38.71 -16.66 -0.98
N VAL A 330 39.68 -17.10 -0.19
CA VAL A 330 40.17 -16.35 0.98
C VAL A 330 40.66 -14.96 0.54
N GLY A 331 40.33 -13.94 1.33
CA GLY A 331 40.65 -12.54 1.05
C GLY A 331 39.59 -11.78 0.24
N GLN A 332 38.54 -12.45 -0.25
CA GLN A 332 37.46 -11.79 -0.99
C GLN A 332 36.50 -11.06 -0.02
N PRO A 333 36.05 -9.83 -0.35
CA PRO A 333 35.05 -9.13 0.42
C PRO A 333 33.67 -9.76 0.21
N THR A 334 32.97 -10.08 1.30
CA THR A 334 31.59 -10.59 1.25
C THR A 334 30.90 -10.38 2.58
N SER A 335 29.58 -10.20 2.53
CA SER A 335 28.69 -10.14 3.68
C SER A 335 29.21 -9.36 4.90
N GLY A 336 29.67 -8.13 4.65
CA GLY A 336 30.15 -7.20 5.67
C GLY A 336 31.60 -7.42 6.14
N GLY A 337 32.30 -8.44 5.63
CA GLY A 337 33.67 -8.76 6.01
C GLY A 337 34.51 -9.30 4.86
N VAL A 338 35.52 -10.11 5.21
CA VAL A 338 36.43 -10.77 4.27
C VAL A 338 36.44 -12.27 4.55
N ILE A 339 36.38 -13.10 3.51
CA ILE A 339 36.51 -14.54 3.65
C ILE A 339 37.86 -14.87 4.28
N ALA A 340 37.82 -15.36 5.52
CA ALA A 340 38.99 -15.71 6.30
C ALA A 340 39.37 -17.18 6.15
N CYS A 341 38.37 -18.06 6.02
CA CYS A 341 38.56 -19.50 6.07
C CYS A 341 37.60 -20.23 5.12
N LEU A 342 38.11 -21.26 4.44
CA LEU A 342 37.40 -22.13 3.51
C LEU A 342 37.76 -23.61 3.76
N GLU A 343 37.64 -24.04 5.02
CA GLU A 343 38.06 -25.38 5.46
C GLU A 343 36.88 -26.35 5.67
N GLY A 344 35.64 -25.89 5.43
CA GLY A 344 34.41 -26.66 5.62
C GLY A 344 33.85 -26.59 7.05
N GLY A 345 32.57 -26.95 7.19
CA GLY A 345 31.88 -26.97 8.49
C GLY A 345 31.95 -25.65 9.23
N LEU A 346 32.32 -25.70 10.52
CA LEU A 346 32.46 -24.53 11.40
C LEU A 346 33.66 -23.62 11.06
N ASN A 347 34.50 -24.02 10.11
CA ASN A 347 35.69 -23.29 9.67
C ASN A 347 35.51 -22.62 8.31
N ASN A 348 34.27 -22.47 7.83
CA ASN A 348 33.95 -21.49 6.78
C ASN A 348 33.63 -20.17 7.44
N LEU A 349 34.60 -19.26 7.47
CA LEU A 349 34.53 -18.02 8.25
C LEU A 349 34.70 -16.78 7.38
N ILE A 350 33.91 -15.76 7.69
CA ILE A 350 34.12 -14.37 7.30
C ILE A 350 34.65 -13.64 8.53
N ALA A 351 35.78 -12.94 8.41
CA ALA A 351 36.30 -12.08 9.47
C ALA A 351 35.90 -10.62 9.24
N ALA A 352 35.74 -9.87 10.33
CA ALA A 352 35.57 -8.42 10.26
C ALA A 352 36.78 -7.78 9.57
N THR A 353 36.60 -6.61 8.97
CA THR A 353 37.67 -5.93 8.19
C THR A 353 38.68 -5.19 9.06
N ALA A 354 38.37 -4.98 10.34
CA ALA A 354 39.22 -4.36 11.35
C ALA A 354 39.01 -5.01 12.73
N ASP A 355 39.92 -4.74 13.67
CA ASP A 355 39.80 -5.23 15.04
C ASP A 355 38.59 -4.59 15.73
N ASN A 356 37.80 -5.40 16.41
CA ASN A 356 36.54 -4.99 17.03
C ASN A 356 36.77 -4.50 18.47
N HIS A 357 37.81 -3.71 18.71
CA HIS A 357 38.03 -3.06 20.00
C HIS A 357 38.66 -1.68 19.79
N THR A 358 38.60 -0.84 20.82
CA THR A 358 39.28 0.45 20.83
C THR A 358 40.50 0.39 21.76
N GLY A 359 41.45 1.32 21.59
CA GLY A 359 42.60 1.45 22.47
C GLY A 359 43.50 0.19 22.54
N ILE A 360 43.89 -0.19 23.76
CA ILE A 360 44.93 -1.21 24.01
C ILE A 360 44.43 -2.66 23.97
N GLY A 361 43.18 -2.90 23.58
CA GLY A 361 42.53 -4.23 23.65
C GLY A 361 41.33 -4.22 24.58
N ILE A 362 40.78 -5.41 24.81
CA ILE A 362 39.68 -5.64 25.74
C ILE A 362 39.93 -6.88 26.58
N ILE A 363 39.31 -6.94 27.75
CA ILE A 363 39.33 -8.12 28.61
C ILE A 363 38.48 -9.25 28.03
N TRP A 364 38.82 -10.49 28.39
CA TRP A 364 37.97 -11.64 28.06
C TRP A 364 36.63 -11.60 28.82
N GLY A 365 36.67 -11.12 30.07
CA GLY A 365 35.50 -10.95 30.95
C GLY A 365 35.36 -12.04 32.02
N GLY A 366 34.44 -11.88 32.98
CA GLY A 366 34.07 -12.96 33.91
C GLY A 366 35.21 -13.57 34.74
N PHE A 367 36.23 -12.79 35.13
CA PHE A 367 37.29 -13.29 36.02
C PHE A 367 36.69 -13.80 37.35
N GLY A 368 37.15 -14.97 37.80
CA GLY A 368 36.58 -15.69 38.94
C GLY A 368 35.40 -16.60 38.58
N THR A 369 34.99 -16.64 37.30
CA THR A 369 33.83 -17.42 36.83
C THR A 369 34.24 -18.42 35.76
N ALA A 370 33.81 -19.67 35.92
CA ALA A 370 33.88 -20.69 34.87
C ALA A 370 32.61 -20.60 34.00
N THR A 371 32.77 -20.17 32.75
CA THR A 371 31.66 -20.05 31.80
C THR A 371 31.31 -21.39 31.14
N ASN A 372 32.25 -22.34 31.15
CA ASN A 372 32.20 -23.62 30.42
C ASN A 372 32.31 -23.48 28.89
N ALA A 373 32.72 -22.32 28.38
CA ALA A 373 33.01 -22.09 26.95
C ALA A 373 34.35 -22.73 26.55
N GLN A 374 34.41 -24.06 26.53
CA GLN A 374 35.65 -24.83 26.41
C GLN A 374 35.86 -25.48 25.04
N SER A 375 34.98 -25.21 24.06
CA SER A 375 35.15 -25.76 22.72
C SER A 375 36.38 -25.15 22.04
N ASN A 376 37.15 -25.97 21.33
CA ASN A 376 38.33 -25.51 20.58
C ASN A 376 38.01 -25.17 19.12
N THR A 377 36.83 -25.54 18.65
CA THR A 377 36.44 -25.47 17.23
C THR A 377 35.14 -24.72 17.00
N ASP A 378 34.34 -24.48 18.06
CA ASP A 378 33.01 -23.87 17.95
C ASP A 378 32.97 -22.55 18.72
N GLY A 379 33.45 -21.50 18.06
CA GLY A 379 33.48 -20.15 18.63
C GLY A 379 32.09 -19.54 18.78
N ASP A 380 31.14 -19.95 17.96
CA ASP A 380 29.76 -19.47 18.01
C ASP A 380 29.08 -19.97 19.28
N ALA A 381 29.10 -21.29 19.51
CA ALA A 381 28.58 -21.89 20.74
C ALA A 381 29.29 -21.37 22.00
N ASN A 382 30.61 -21.21 21.96
CA ASN A 382 31.36 -20.61 23.07
C ASN A 382 30.89 -19.16 23.33
N THR A 383 30.79 -18.33 22.29
CA THR A 383 30.36 -16.93 22.41
C THR A 383 28.96 -16.84 23.03
N ALA A 384 28.01 -17.64 22.53
CA ALA A 384 26.67 -17.72 23.10
C ALA A 384 26.69 -18.12 24.58
N THR A 385 27.54 -19.09 24.95
CA THR A 385 27.71 -19.54 26.35
C THR A 385 28.27 -18.43 27.25
N ILE A 386 29.28 -17.70 26.79
CA ILE A 386 29.88 -16.58 27.53
C ILE A 386 28.85 -15.46 27.72
N VAL A 387 28.14 -15.07 26.65
CA VAL A 387 27.15 -13.99 26.69
C VAL A 387 25.96 -14.36 27.58
N ALA A 388 25.48 -15.61 27.51
CA ALA A 388 24.44 -16.11 28.41
C ALA A 388 24.89 -16.11 29.89
N CYS A 389 26.17 -16.40 30.15
CA CYS A 389 26.73 -16.33 31.49
C CYS A 389 26.87 -14.88 31.98
N LEU A 390 27.37 -13.95 31.17
CA LEU A 390 27.72 -12.60 31.64
C LEU A 390 26.61 -11.55 31.49
N THR A 391 25.71 -11.71 30.52
CA THR A 391 24.71 -10.70 30.14
C THR A 391 23.25 -11.22 30.15
N GLY A 392 23.01 -12.49 29.84
CA GLY A 392 21.65 -13.03 29.62
C GLY A 392 20.91 -13.53 30.88
N PRO A 393 19.56 -13.52 30.94
CA PRO A 393 18.82 -14.01 32.10
C PRO A 393 18.83 -15.55 32.15
N GLY A 394 19.76 -16.13 32.92
CA GLY A 394 19.78 -17.59 33.16
C GLY A 394 21.15 -18.27 33.14
N GLY A 395 22.25 -17.56 33.42
CA GLY A 395 23.58 -18.15 33.47
C GLY A 395 23.72 -19.34 34.44
N ALA A 396 24.71 -20.20 34.19
CA ALA A 396 25.08 -21.31 35.08
C ALA A 396 25.41 -20.80 36.50
N PRO A 397 25.23 -21.64 37.55
CA PRO A 397 25.58 -21.25 38.92
C PRO A 397 27.00 -20.69 39.02
N GLY A 398 27.15 -19.46 39.52
CA GLY A 398 28.43 -18.75 39.61
C GLY A 398 28.67 -17.69 38.52
N CYS A 399 27.79 -17.58 37.52
CA CYS A 399 27.88 -16.58 36.46
C CYS A 399 27.42 -15.17 36.91
N PRO A 400 28.27 -14.13 36.84
CA PRO A 400 27.90 -12.77 37.18
C PRO A 400 27.00 -12.19 36.08
N GLN A 401 25.78 -11.83 36.46
CA GLN A 401 24.78 -11.31 35.54
C GLN A 401 24.89 -9.78 35.39
N ASN A 402 24.35 -9.24 34.29
CA ASN A 402 24.25 -7.81 33.99
C ASN A 402 25.58 -7.10 33.67
N ILE A 403 26.56 -7.82 33.13
CA ILE A 403 27.73 -7.19 32.51
C ILE A 403 27.34 -6.72 31.11
N ALA A 404 27.60 -5.44 30.79
CA ALA A 404 27.29 -4.88 29.48
C ALA A 404 28.15 -5.54 28.39
N ALA A 405 27.52 -6.01 27.30
CA ALA A 405 28.17 -6.79 26.25
C ALA A 405 29.37 -6.06 25.60
N ASN A 406 29.34 -4.73 25.53
CA ASN A 406 30.43 -3.93 24.97
C ASN A 406 31.68 -3.81 25.88
N THR A 407 31.75 -4.54 27.01
CA THR A 407 32.86 -4.46 27.97
C THR A 407 33.74 -5.71 28.02
N TYR A 408 33.45 -6.73 27.21
CA TYR A 408 34.23 -7.96 27.15
C TYR A 408 34.26 -8.56 25.73
N ALA A 409 35.26 -9.39 25.43
CA ALA A 409 35.59 -9.84 24.09
C ALA A 409 34.41 -10.51 23.34
N ALA A 410 33.80 -11.54 23.93
CA ALA A 410 32.67 -12.26 23.32
C ALA A 410 31.43 -11.35 23.16
N GLY A 411 31.22 -10.44 24.12
CA GLY A 411 30.10 -9.53 24.12
C GLY A 411 30.18 -8.50 22.99
N ILE A 412 31.38 -7.99 22.68
CA ILE A 412 31.55 -7.12 21.51
C ILE A 412 31.17 -7.89 20.24
N CYS A 413 31.68 -9.10 20.04
CA CYS A 413 31.33 -9.84 18.82
C CYS A 413 29.84 -10.15 18.73
N SER A 414 29.19 -10.53 19.83
CA SER A 414 27.74 -10.79 19.85
C SER A 414 26.85 -9.58 19.58
N THR A 415 27.40 -8.37 19.72
CA THR A 415 26.69 -7.11 19.46
C THR A 415 27.25 -6.38 18.25
N TYR A 416 28.26 -6.96 17.60
CA TYR A 416 28.85 -6.39 16.40
C TYR A 416 27.89 -6.54 15.25
N GLU A 417 27.69 -5.44 14.53
CA GLU A 417 26.79 -5.39 13.40
C GLU A 417 27.44 -4.54 12.31
N VAL A 418 27.45 -5.07 11.10
CA VAL A 418 27.94 -4.36 9.92
C VAL A 418 26.96 -4.57 8.79
N ASP A 419 26.73 -3.52 7.99
CA ASP A 419 25.84 -3.62 6.84
C ASP A 419 26.56 -4.05 5.56
N SER A 420 25.77 -4.34 4.52
CA SER A 420 26.25 -4.69 3.18
C SER A 420 27.17 -3.66 2.52
N GLN A 421 27.25 -2.44 3.05
CA GLN A 421 28.09 -1.34 2.57
C GLN A 421 29.32 -1.13 3.47
N GLY A 422 29.47 -1.96 4.52
CA GLY A 422 30.59 -1.89 5.46
C GLY A 422 30.41 -0.86 6.58
N ASN A 423 29.21 -0.30 6.77
CA ASN A 423 28.96 0.64 7.87
C ASN A 423 28.70 -0.12 9.18
N THR A 424 29.24 0.41 10.28
CA THR A 424 28.97 -0.08 11.63
C THR A 424 28.64 1.13 12.53
N PRO A 425 27.52 1.15 13.27
CA PRO A 425 26.40 0.19 13.24
C PRO A 425 25.65 0.17 11.90
N CYS A 426 24.80 -0.85 11.68
CA CYS A 426 24.04 -0.98 10.44
C CYS A 426 23.15 0.25 10.18
N GLN A 427 23.07 0.67 8.92
CA GLN A 427 22.19 1.76 8.50
C GLN A 427 20.81 1.24 8.05
N PRO A 428 19.72 1.96 8.33
CA PRO A 428 18.38 1.58 7.88
C PRO A 428 18.30 1.38 6.36
N GLY A 429 17.68 0.29 5.92
CA GLY A 429 17.50 -0.03 4.51
C GLY A 429 18.63 -0.85 3.88
N ASN A 430 19.72 -1.10 4.60
CA ASN A 430 20.77 -2.02 4.19
C ASN A 430 20.56 -3.41 4.80
N THR A 431 21.17 -4.44 4.21
CA THR A 431 21.21 -5.77 4.84
C THR A 431 22.22 -5.73 5.98
N CYS A 432 21.75 -6.00 7.19
CA CYS A 432 22.61 -6.07 8.37
C CYS A 432 23.09 -7.49 8.63
N TYR A 433 24.37 -7.63 8.98
CA TYR A 433 24.97 -8.88 9.46
C TYR A 433 25.30 -8.72 10.94
N SER A 434 24.57 -9.43 11.81
CA SER A 434 24.65 -9.33 13.27
C SER A 434 24.93 -10.67 13.97
N ASP A 435 25.25 -11.71 13.20
CA ASP A 435 25.56 -13.08 13.61
C ASP A 435 27.06 -13.30 13.85
N TRP A 436 27.73 -12.30 14.43
CA TRP A 436 29.16 -12.32 14.68
C TRP A 436 29.49 -12.97 16.03
N PHE A 437 30.62 -13.67 16.09
CA PHE A 437 31.10 -14.36 17.28
C PHE A 437 32.62 -14.27 17.42
N LEU A 438 33.11 -14.55 18.63
CA LEU A 438 34.54 -14.60 18.93
C LEU A 438 35.08 -15.99 18.54
N PRO A 439 36.09 -16.09 17.67
CA PRO A 439 36.58 -17.38 17.17
C PRO A 439 37.15 -18.25 18.30
N ALA A 440 36.94 -19.57 18.22
CA ALA A 440 37.55 -20.53 19.14
C ALA A 440 38.97 -20.93 18.72
N GLY A 441 39.69 -21.55 19.65
CA GLY A 441 41.02 -22.13 19.42
C GLY A 441 41.89 -22.16 20.67
N ASN A 442 42.67 -23.24 20.81
CA ASN A 442 43.63 -23.47 21.89
C ASN A 442 45.02 -23.95 21.39
N ASN A 443 45.28 -23.84 20.08
CA ASN A 443 46.52 -24.23 19.41
C ASN A 443 47.00 -25.68 19.62
N SER A 444 46.14 -26.57 20.10
CA SER A 444 46.50 -27.99 20.25
C SER A 444 46.28 -28.78 18.94
N THR A 445 45.55 -28.19 17.99
CA THR A 445 45.22 -28.77 16.69
C THR A 445 45.23 -27.66 15.64
N SER A 446 45.68 -27.96 14.42
CA SER A 446 45.69 -27.02 13.29
C SER A 446 44.30 -26.56 12.83
N SER A 447 43.22 -27.03 13.49
CA SER A 447 41.81 -26.87 13.10
C SER A 447 41.04 -25.80 13.88
N GLY A 448 41.71 -24.97 14.70
CA GLY A 448 41.06 -23.88 15.45
C GLY A 448 40.76 -22.66 14.58
N GLN A 449 39.59 -22.04 14.78
CA GLN A 449 39.14 -20.87 14.01
C GLN A 449 40.13 -19.70 14.08
N LEU A 450 40.73 -19.43 15.25
CA LEU A 450 41.74 -18.39 15.41
C LEU A 450 43.06 -18.71 14.67
N ASN A 451 43.42 -19.99 14.57
CA ASN A 451 44.61 -20.43 13.81
C ASN A 451 44.40 -20.28 12.30
N CYS A 452 43.18 -20.47 11.82
CA CYS A 452 42.87 -20.16 10.42
C CYS A 452 43.05 -18.66 10.12
N LEU A 453 42.61 -17.77 11.03
CA LEU A 453 42.86 -16.32 10.91
C LEU A 453 44.37 -16.02 10.82
N HIS A 454 45.20 -16.70 11.62
CA HIS A 454 46.66 -16.60 11.52
C HIS A 454 47.21 -17.05 10.16
N THR A 455 46.77 -18.22 9.70
CA THR A 455 47.20 -18.81 8.43
C THR A 455 46.90 -17.88 7.26
N ASN A 456 45.72 -17.27 7.27
CA ASN A 456 45.21 -16.41 6.20
C ASN A 456 45.40 -14.90 6.47
N ARG A 457 46.20 -14.53 7.48
CA ARG A 457 46.28 -13.15 7.99
C ARG A 457 46.66 -12.09 6.94
N VAL A 458 47.47 -12.47 5.95
CA VAL A 458 47.90 -11.56 4.88
C VAL A 458 46.75 -11.21 3.96
N ALA A 459 45.88 -12.19 3.65
CA ALA A 459 44.73 -11.99 2.77
C ALA A 459 43.57 -11.27 3.50
N ILE A 460 43.42 -11.49 4.80
CA ILE A 460 42.41 -10.82 5.63
C ILE A 460 42.83 -9.36 5.93
N GLY A 461 44.10 -9.16 6.28
CA GLY A 461 44.68 -7.83 6.53
C GLY A 461 44.29 -7.19 7.87
N ASN A 462 44.86 -6.00 8.12
CA ASN A 462 44.53 -5.10 9.24
C ASN A 462 44.64 -5.70 10.65
N PHE A 463 45.45 -6.73 10.88
CA PHE A 463 45.73 -7.21 12.24
C PHE A 463 46.76 -6.32 12.96
N GLY A 464 46.55 -6.07 14.25
CA GLY A 464 47.55 -5.55 15.15
C GLY A 464 48.65 -6.55 15.50
N ALA A 465 49.69 -6.06 16.18
CA ALA A 465 50.86 -6.86 16.56
C ALA A 465 50.66 -7.71 17.84
N GLY A 466 49.58 -7.45 18.59
CA GLY A 466 49.29 -8.07 19.88
C GLY A 466 48.71 -9.48 19.81
N ALA A 467 48.43 -10.04 20.97
CA ALA A 467 47.68 -11.29 21.09
C ALA A 467 46.18 -11.04 20.90
N TYR A 468 45.49 -12.04 20.37
CA TYR A 468 44.06 -12.04 20.12
C TYR A 468 43.36 -13.04 21.01
N TRP A 469 42.23 -12.64 21.59
CA TRP A 469 41.39 -13.54 22.37
C TRP A 469 40.76 -14.62 21.50
N SER A 470 40.77 -15.83 22.03
CA SER A 470 39.88 -16.91 21.64
C SER A 470 38.65 -16.92 22.55
N SER A 471 37.53 -17.44 22.07
CA SER A 471 36.37 -17.74 22.92
C SER A 471 36.57 -18.98 23.79
N THR A 472 37.67 -19.72 23.61
CA THR A 472 37.99 -20.91 24.39
C THR A 472 38.56 -20.56 25.77
N GLU A 473 37.86 -20.99 26.81
CA GLU A 473 38.27 -20.97 28.22
C GLU A 473 39.27 -22.12 28.53
N VAL A 474 40.20 -21.90 29.45
CA VAL A 474 41.22 -22.91 29.79
C VAL A 474 40.65 -23.94 30.78
N ASN A 475 40.51 -25.20 30.38
CA ASN A 475 39.94 -26.26 31.25
C ASN A 475 40.67 -26.43 32.60
N ALA A 476 41.98 -26.22 32.64
CA ALA A 476 42.78 -26.35 33.87
C ALA A 476 42.64 -25.16 34.83
N ASP A 477 42.19 -24.00 34.34
CA ASP A 477 41.96 -22.78 35.12
C ASP A 477 40.81 -21.96 34.50
N PRO A 478 39.57 -22.48 34.55
CA PRO A 478 38.45 -21.88 33.82
C PRO A 478 37.96 -20.58 34.47
N THR A 479 38.28 -20.35 35.74
CA THR A 479 37.91 -19.10 36.43
C THR A 479 38.89 -17.97 36.15
N GLY A 480 40.17 -18.28 35.88
CA GLY A 480 41.22 -17.28 35.73
C GLY A 480 41.66 -16.99 34.29
N ARG A 481 41.60 -17.97 33.38
CA ARG A 481 42.34 -17.92 32.10
C ARG A 481 41.51 -18.28 30.88
N ALA A 482 41.87 -17.67 29.76
CA ALA A 482 41.36 -17.98 28.43
C ALA A 482 42.50 -18.04 27.41
N TRP A 483 42.26 -18.71 26.28
CA TRP A 483 43.26 -18.89 25.24
C TRP A 483 43.46 -17.62 24.41
N ILE A 484 44.70 -17.41 23.98
CA ILE A 484 45.10 -16.33 23.08
C ILE A 484 45.97 -16.87 21.94
N GLN A 485 46.01 -16.15 20.83
CA GLN A 485 47.00 -16.34 19.77
C GLN A 485 47.53 -15.01 19.25
N VAL A 486 48.85 -14.93 19.07
CA VAL A 486 49.49 -13.82 18.39
C VAL A 486 49.38 -14.07 16.89
N ILE A 487 48.48 -13.33 16.22
CA ILE A 487 48.18 -13.55 14.81
C ILE A 487 49.40 -13.28 13.91
N SER A 488 50.36 -12.45 14.31
CA SER A 488 51.53 -12.15 13.48
C SER A 488 52.51 -13.33 13.31
N ASN A 489 52.65 -14.18 14.33
CA ASN A 489 53.64 -15.27 14.38
C ASN A 489 53.05 -16.65 14.74
N GLY A 490 51.76 -16.73 15.03
CA GLY A 490 51.04 -17.98 15.29
C GLY A 490 51.24 -18.55 16.69
N ILE A 491 52.06 -17.90 17.53
CA ILE A 491 52.30 -18.36 18.91
C ILE A 491 51.01 -18.24 19.69
N SER A 492 50.61 -19.32 20.34
CA SER A 492 49.47 -19.32 21.26
C SER A 492 49.90 -19.59 22.68
N GLY A 493 49.04 -19.15 23.59
CA GLY A 493 49.14 -19.38 25.01
C GLY A 493 47.79 -19.10 25.65
N PHE A 494 47.82 -18.79 26.92
CA PHE A 494 46.68 -18.31 27.65
C PHE A 494 47.08 -17.07 28.42
N ASP A 495 46.09 -16.26 28.76
CA ASP A 495 46.29 -15.07 29.55
C ASP A 495 45.17 -14.94 30.59
N LEU A 496 45.38 -14.08 31.59
CA LEU A 496 44.38 -13.83 32.60
C LEU A 496 43.19 -13.11 31.96
N LYS A 497 41.96 -13.50 32.33
CA LYS A 497 40.72 -12.94 31.77
C LYS A 497 40.55 -11.41 31.94
N VAL A 498 41.38 -10.79 32.78
CA VAL A 498 41.42 -9.34 33.06
C VAL A 498 42.45 -8.57 32.23
N VAL A 499 43.27 -9.24 31.41
CA VAL A 499 44.26 -8.60 30.55
C VAL A 499 43.60 -8.11 29.26
N ASN A 500 44.06 -6.98 28.73
CA ASN A 500 43.57 -6.48 27.46
C ASN A 500 44.31 -7.16 26.31
N ASN A 501 43.57 -7.88 25.47
CA ASN A 501 44.04 -8.43 24.21
C ASN A 501 43.11 -8.01 23.07
N ALA A 502 43.58 -8.16 21.83
CA ALA A 502 42.82 -7.80 20.64
C ALA A 502 41.68 -8.78 20.36
N VAL A 503 40.71 -8.33 19.56
CA VAL A 503 39.53 -9.10 19.18
C VAL A 503 39.28 -8.89 17.70
N ARG A 504 39.11 -10.00 16.97
CA ARG A 504 38.63 -10.01 15.60
C ARG A 504 37.41 -10.92 15.54
N CYS A 505 36.25 -10.33 15.35
CA CYS A 505 35.00 -11.07 15.24
C CYS A 505 34.93 -11.79 13.90
N VAL A 506 34.32 -12.97 13.91
CA VAL A 506 34.08 -13.78 12.74
C VAL A 506 32.61 -14.18 12.67
N ARG A 507 32.15 -14.60 11.51
CA ARG A 507 30.83 -15.21 11.33
C ARG A 507 30.93 -16.39 10.39
N SER A 508 29.98 -17.32 10.50
CA SER A 508 29.92 -18.50 9.64
C SER A 508 29.28 -18.15 8.28
N PHE A 509 29.62 -18.90 7.25
CA PHE A 509 28.94 -18.81 5.97
C PHE A 509 28.96 -20.16 5.21
N THR A 510 28.07 -20.29 4.24
CA THR A 510 28.03 -21.44 3.33
C THR A 510 28.50 -20.97 1.94
N PRO A 511 29.63 -21.48 1.44
CA PRO A 511 30.19 -21.11 0.13
C PRO A 511 29.30 -21.42 -1.07
#